data_AF-A0A540W3U3-F1
#
_entry.id   AF-A0A540W3U3-F1
#
_cell.length_a   1.000
_cell.length_b   1.000
_cell.length_c   1.000
_cell.angle_alpha   90.00
_cell.angle_beta   90.00
_cell.angle_gamma   90.00
#
_symmetry.space_group_name_H-M   'P 1'
#
loop_
_entity.id
_entity.type
_entity.pdbx_description
1 polymer ?
#
loop_
_entity_poly.entity_id
_entity_poly.type
_entity_poly.pdbx_seq_one_letter_code
_entity_poly.pdbx_strand_id
1 'polypeptide(L)'
;MIHALNEFSVNFTYRHRETTWLIHRNGSDAPVARLRKPEAPDSLKPYQVYGGPQLDELLGHVANSIALAPDGRRLGRVRLRSKQWGLRDGLSTDEEWTFAQDGLGELHGQPMGLGSRARHAFVVGNLMDNVLTDVVLAHSLRYRSIISEGFELTRRPGVNSRYDVRVHDPRINRLLVLSAVSYFESEHGDADVRKILPSIGGLFRL
;
A
#
# COMPACT_ATOMS: atom_id res chain seq x y z
N MET A 1 -19.81 -2.19 -5.31
CA MET A 1 -19.95 -1.61 -3.95
C MET A 1 -18.69 -0.86 -3.49
N ILE A 2 -17.47 -1.41 -3.64
CA ILE A 2 -16.21 -0.73 -3.26
C ILE A 2 -15.92 0.57 -4.06
N HIS A 3 -16.35 0.64 -5.32
CA HIS A 3 -16.12 1.81 -6.19
C HIS A 3 -16.76 3.12 -5.69
N ALA A 4 -17.75 3.04 -4.81
CA ALA A 4 -18.41 4.22 -4.25
C ALA A 4 -17.70 4.80 -3.00
N LEU A 5 -16.63 4.16 -2.52
CA LEU A 5 -15.92 4.60 -1.31
C LEU A 5 -14.98 5.74 -1.65
N ASN A 6 -15.20 6.91 -1.07
CA ASN A 6 -14.25 8.03 -1.13
C ASN A 6 -13.23 7.94 0.01
N GLU A 7 -13.58 7.34 1.14
CA GLU A 7 -12.66 7.09 2.24
C GLU A 7 -12.84 5.66 2.75
N PHE A 8 -11.73 4.95 2.95
CA PHE A 8 -11.73 3.60 3.50
C PHE A 8 -10.40 3.26 4.14
N SER A 9 -10.41 2.29 5.05
CA SER A 9 -9.18 1.73 5.61
C SER A 9 -8.95 0.31 5.13
N VAL A 10 -7.68 -0.05 4.94
CA VAL A 10 -7.24 -1.40 4.60
C VAL A 10 -6.46 -1.97 5.78
N ASN A 11 -6.95 -3.09 6.31
CA ASN A 11 -6.35 -3.77 7.46
C ASN A 11 -5.75 -5.10 6.98
N PHE A 12 -4.44 -5.26 7.19
CA PHE A 12 -3.75 -6.49 6.85
C PHE A 12 -3.89 -7.53 7.97
N THR A 13 -4.30 -8.75 7.62
CA THR A 13 -4.28 -9.89 8.55
C THR A 13 -3.43 -11.01 7.96
N TYR A 14 -2.32 -11.32 8.63
CA TYR A 14 -1.46 -12.44 8.27
C TYR A 14 -1.89 -13.70 9.02
N ARG A 15 -2.18 -14.76 8.28
CA ARG A 15 -2.27 -16.14 8.81
C ARG A 15 -1.22 -16.98 8.10
N HIS A 16 -0.71 -18.02 8.76
CA HIS A 16 0.42 -18.85 8.29
C HIS A 16 0.27 -19.41 6.86
N ARG A 17 -0.95 -19.50 6.31
CA ARG A 17 -1.23 -20.04 4.97
C ARG A 17 -2.09 -19.13 4.10
N GLU A 18 -2.39 -17.93 4.57
CA GLU A 18 -3.34 -17.05 3.90
C GLU A 18 -3.05 -15.61 4.27
N THR A 19 -2.98 -14.78 3.24
CA THR A 19 -2.94 -13.33 3.39
C THR A 19 -4.32 -12.79 3.06
N THR A 20 -4.96 -12.14 4.04
CA THR A 20 -6.28 -11.54 3.89
C THR A 20 -6.24 -10.06 4.23
N TRP A 21 -6.78 -9.21 3.35
CA TRP A 21 -6.91 -7.77 3.63
C TRP A 21 -8.38 -7.43 3.71
N LEU A 22 -8.76 -6.74 4.78
CA LEU A 22 -10.13 -6.31 4.99
C LEU A 22 -10.23 -4.82 4.67
N ILE A 23 -11.20 -4.45 3.83
CA ILE A 23 -11.52 -3.07 3.53
C ILE A 23 -12.72 -2.67 4.36
N HIS A 24 -12.57 -1.57 5.09
CA HIS A 24 -13.62 -1.01 5.92
C HIS A 24 -14.00 0.37 5.41
N ARG A 25 -15.29 0.67 5.39
CA ARG A 25 -15.74 2.06 5.28
C ARG A 25 -15.30 2.80 6.56
N ASN A 26 -14.90 4.06 6.42
CA ASN A 26 -14.56 4.88 7.58
C ASN A 26 -15.72 4.89 8.60
N GLY A 27 -15.42 4.67 9.87
CA GLY A 27 -16.42 4.55 10.96
C GLY A 27 -17.20 3.23 11.03
N SER A 28 -16.89 2.23 10.20
CA SER A 28 -17.55 0.92 10.23
C SER A 28 -16.59 -0.22 10.57
N ASP A 29 -16.95 -1.05 11.55
CA ASP A 29 -16.20 -2.27 11.87
C ASP A 29 -16.51 -3.43 10.92
N ALA A 30 -17.65 -3.41 10.24
CA ALA A 30 -17.98 -4.40 9.22
C ALA A 30 -17.16 -4.16 7.93
N PRO A 31 -16.45 -5.18 7.40
CA PRO A 31 -15.75 -5.06 6.12
C PRO A 31 -16.72 -5.02 4.94
N VAL A 32 -16.40 -4.20 3.94
CA VAL A 32 -17.18 -4.03 2.70
C VAL A 32 -16.55 -4.71 1.49
N ALA A 33 -15.28 -5.11 1.63
CA ALA A 33 -14.57 -5.95 0.68
C ALA A 33 -13.47 -6.75 1.40
N ARG A 34 -12.99 -7.80 0.74
CA ARG A 34 -11.88 -8.63 1.20
C ARG A 34 -10.95 -8.98 0.05
N LEU A 35 -9.66 -8.73 0.20
CA LEU A 35 -8.63 -9.35 -0.64
C LEU A 35 -8.26 -10.68 -0.02
N ARG A 36 -8.23 -11.72 -0.84
CA ARG A 36 -7.83 -13.05 -0.43
C ARG A 36 -6.79 -13.60 -1.39
N LYS A 37 -5.71 -14.13 -0.85
CA LYS A 37 -4.76 -14.95 -1.59
C LYS A 37 -4.88 -16.39 -1.10
N PRO A 38 -5.47 -17.30 -1.89
CA PRO A 38 -5.73 -18.68 -1.46
C PRO A 38 -4.46 -19.56 -1.40
N GLU A 39 -3.30 -19.01 -1.76
CA GLU A 39 -2.02 -19.72 -1.82
C GLU A 39 -1.01 -19.13 -0.82
N ALA A 40 0.19 -19.72 -0.81
CA ALA A 40 1.28 -19.25 0.01
C ALA A 40 1.56 -17.73 -0.20
N PRO A 41 1.98 -17.01 0.85
CA PRO A 41 2.20 -15.56 0.78
C PRO A 41 3.14 -15.11 -0.34
N ASP A 42 4.11 -15.95 -0.71
CA ASP A 42 5.12 -15.75 -1.76
C ASP A 42 4.64 -16.07 -3.18
N SER A 43 3.43 -16.62 -3.37
CA SER A 43 2.89 -16.92 -4.70
C SER A 43 2.83 -15.66 -5.59
N LEU A 44 3.15 -15.77 -6.88
CA LEU A 44 3.02 -14.65 -7.82
C LEU A 44 1.58 -14.38 -8.25
N LYS A 45 0.62 -15.19 -7.78
CA LYS A 45 -0.79 -15.01 -8.15
C LYS A 45 -1.38 -13.75 -7.52
N PRO A 46 -2.25 -13.04 -8.27
CA PRO A 46 -2.93 -11.86 -7.75
C PRO A 46 -3.90 -12.25 -6.62
N TYR A 47 -4.12 -11.31 -5.71
CA TYR A 47 -5.23 -11.35 -4.76
C TYR A 47 -6.55 -11.35 -5.53
N GLN A 48 -7.50 -12.16 -5.07
CA GLN A 48 -8.90 -12.08 -5.47
C GLN A 48 -9.61 -11.08 -4.57
N VAL A 49 -10.35 -10.14 -5.15
CA VAL A 49 -11.11 -9.13 -4.40
C VAL A 49 -12.57 -9.52 -4.38
N TYR A 50 -13.10 -9.77 -3.20
CA TYR A 50 -14.50 -10.12 -2.99
C TYR A 50 -15.26 -8.99 -2.31
N GLY A 51 -16.54 -8.83 -2.64
CA GLY A 51 -17.46 -7.88 -2.01
C GLY A 51 -18.87 -8.45 -1.88
N GLY A 52 -19.86 -7.56 -1.76
CA GLY A 52 -21.24 -7.94 -1.47
C GLY A 52 -21.48 -8.18 0.03
N PRO A 53 -22.73 -8.37 0.48
CA PRO A 53 -23.07 -8.52 1.89
C PRO A 53 -22.33 -9.66 2.61
N GLN A 54 -21.94 -10.70 1.88
CA GLN A 54 -21.26 -11.89 2.41
C GLN A 54 -19.78 -12.01 1.99
N LEU A 55 -19.24 -11.03 1.25
CA LEU A 55 -17.86 -11.04 0.75
C LEU A 55 -17.51 -12.26 -0.12
N ASP A 56 -18.43 -12.63 -0.98
CA ASP A 56 -18.40 -13.79 -1.87
C ASP A 56 -18.55 -13.42 -3.37
N GLU A 57 -18.96 -12.20 -3.68
CA GLU A 57 -19.01 -11.69 -5.05
C GLU A 57 -17.60 -11.28 -5.53
N LEU A 58 -17.08 -11.93 -6.57
CA LEU A 58 -15.79 -11.57 -7.16
C LEU A 58 -15.87 -10.22 -7.89
N LEU A 59 -15.17 -9.23 -7.33
CA LEU A 59 -15.07 -7.88 -7.90
C LEU A 59 -13.88 -7.70 -8.84
N GLY A 60 -12.86 -8.56 -8.76
CA GLY A 60 -11.70 -8.52 -9.64
C GLY A 60 -10.44 -9.07 -8.98
N HIS A 61 -9.29 -8.72 -9.54
CA HIS A 61 -7.99 -9.20 -9.11
C HIS A 61 -7.00 -8.06 -8.90
N VAL A 62 -6.12 -8.18 -7.91
CA VAL A 62 -5.12 -7.18 -7.55
C VAL A 62 -3.75 -7.83 -7.39
N ALA A 63 -2.74 -7.31 -8.08
CA ALA A 63 -1.33 -7.57 -7.83
C ALA A 63 -0.62 -6.24 -7.52
N ASN A 64 0.65 -6.29 -7.13
CA ASN A 64 1.40 -5.08 -6.74
C ASN A 64 1.36 -4.00 -7.83
N SER A 65 1.55 -4.36 -9.11
CA SER A 65 1.64 -3.35 -10.18
C SER A 65 0.43 -3.26 -11.10
N ILE A 66 -0.60 -4.09 -10.90
CA ILE A 66 -1.77 -4.16 -11.79
C ILE A 66 -3.06 -4.49 -11.04
N ALA A 67 -4.19 -4.01 -11.56
CA ALA A 67 -5.52 -4.47 -11.19
C ALA A 67 -6.28 -4.94 -12.44
N LEU A 68 -7.08 -5.98 -12.26
CA LEU A 68 -7.91 -6.59 -13.30
C LEU A 68 -9.39 -6.59 -12.84
N ALA A 69 -10.30 -6.42 -13.78
CA ALA A 69 -11.72 -6.63 -13.61
C ALA A 69 -12.04 -8.14 -13.44
N PRO A 70 -13.29 -8.52 -13.09
CA PRO A 70 -13.68 -9.93 -12.95
C PRO A 70 -13.48 -10.75 -14.22
N ASP A 71 -13.68 -10.12 -15.37
CA ASP A 71 -13.48 -10.69 -16.72
C ASP A 71 -11.99 -10.79 -17.13
N GLY A 72 -11.06 -10.38 -16.26
CA GLY A 72 -9.62 -10.36 -16.53
C GLY A 72 -9.13 -9.13 -17.30
N ARG A 73 -10.02 -8.20 -17.69
CA ARG A 73 -9.62 -6.97 -18.37
C ARG A 73 -8.78 -6.09 -17.44
N ARG A 74 -7.67 -5.57 -17.96
CA ARG A 74 -6.80 -4.66 -17.20
C ARG A 74 -7.50 -3.34 -16.91
N LEU A 75 -7.43 -2.91 -15.66
CA LEU A 75 -7.98 -1.63 -15.18
C LEU A 75 -6.92 -0.53 -15.14
N GLY A 76 -5.65 -0.90 -15.02
CA GLY A 76 -4.54 0.03 -15.10
C GLY A 76 -3.24 -0.56 -14.55
N ARG A 77 -2.34 0.32 -14.10
CA ARG A 77 -1.05 -0.08 -13.54
C ARG A 77 -0.51 0.92 -12.52
N VAL A 78 0.32 0.40 -11.63
CA VAL A 78 1.15 1.17 -10.69
C VAL A 78 2.61 0.84 -10.97
N ARG A 79 3.50 1.83 -10.93
CA ARG A 79 4.93 1.66 -11.14
C ARG A 79 5.70 2.40 -10.05
N LEU A 80 6.80 1.80 -9.65
CA LEU A 80 7.87 2.48 -8.94
C LEU A 80 9.10 2.45 -9.83
N ARG A 81 9.70 3.63 -10.07
CA ARG A 81 11.03 3.75 -10.65
C ARG A 81 11.96 4.32 -9.61
N SER A 82 12.94 3.54 -9.18
CA SER A 82 14.05 4.03 -8.38
C SER A 82 15.21 4.44 -9.29
N LYS A 83 15.67 5.69 -9.18
CA LYS A 83 16.96 6.10 -9.77
C LYS A 83 18.05 5.92 -8.73
N GLN A 84 18.88 4.89 -8.89
CA GLN A 84 20.12 4.76 -8.13
C GLN A 84 21.21 5.56 -8.86
N TRP A 85 21.42 6.81 -8.48
CA TRP A 85 22.57 7.58 -8.96
C TRP A 85 23.83 7.18 -8.16
N GLY A 86 24.94 7.06 -8.89
CA GLY A 86 26.13 6.31 -8.50
C GLY A 86 26.83 6.75 -7.21
N LEU A 87 27.59 5.78 -6.69
CA LEU A 87 28.57 5.87 -5.60
C LEU A 87 29.47 7.13 -5.68
N ARG A 88 29.18 8.15 -4.87
CA ARG A 88 30.10 9.08 -4.18
C ARG A 88 29.24 10.23 -3.63
N ASP A 89 29.11 10.31 -2.31
CA ASP A 89 28.62 11.50 -1.58
C ASP A 89 27.11 11.74 -1.44
N GLY A 90 26.29 10.67 -1.36
CA GLY A 90 24.94 10.77 -0.76
C GLY A 90 23.89 9.86 -1.39
N LEU A 91 23.38 8.90 -0.61
CA LEU A 91 22.32 7.99 -1.01
C LEU A 91 20.96 8.70 -0.91
N SER A 92 20.60 9.50 -1.92
CA SER A 92 19.20 9.89 -2.14
C SER A 92 18.63 8.98 -3.22
N THR A 93 17.59 8.21 -2.89
CA THR A 93 16.83 7.46 -3.90
C THR A 93 15.68 8.34 -4.36
N ASP A 94 15.80 8.87 -5.57
CA ASP A 94 14.68 9.54 -6.23
C ASP A 94 13.71 8.45 -6.70
N GLU A 95 12.72 8.17 -5.85
CA GLU A 95 11.63 7.25 -6.13
C GLU A 95 10.50 7.97 -6.85
N GLU A 96 10.21 7.51 -8.06
CA GLU A 96 9.10 8.00 -8.85
C GLU A 96 7.98 6.95 -8.86
N TRP A 97 6.93 7.24 -8.09
CA TRP A 97 5.69 6.46 -8.05
C TRP A 97 4.74 6.95 -9.15
N THR A 98 4.24 6.07 -10.00
CA THR A 98 3.22 6.43 -11.01
C THR A 98 2.02 5.49 -10.98
N PHE A 99 0.86 6.06 -11.29
CA PHE A 99 -0.44 5.39 -11.33
C PHE A 99 -1.11 5.75 -12.66
N ALA A 100 -1.41 4.77 -13.48
CA ALA A 100 -2.03 5.00 -14.79
C ALA A 100 -3.30 4.18 -14.94
N GLN A 101 -4.38 4.88 -15.30
CA GLN A 101 -5.70 4.33 -15.62
C GLN A 101 -6.17 4.93 -16.93
N ASP A 102 -6.84 4.12 -17.76
CA ASP A 102 -7.44 4.59 -19.00
C ASP A 102 -8.40 5.77 -18.73
N GLY A 103 -8.23 6.84 -19.50
CA GLY A 103 -9.05 8.06 -19.39
C GLY A 103 -8.63 9.07 -18.32
N LEU A 104 -7.64 8.79 -17.47
CA LEU A 104 -7.15 9.72 -16.43
C LEU A 104 -5.69 10.17 -16.59
N GLY A 105 -5.02 9.66 -17.62
CA GLY A 105 -3.59 9.87 -17.81
C GLY A 105 -2.76 9.19 -16.72
N GLU A 106 -1.51 9.63 -16.57
CA GLU A 106 -0.62 9.17 -15.51
C GLU A 106 -0.64 10.16 -14.35
N LEU A 107 -0.85 9.63 -13.15
CA LEU A 107 -0.79 10.35 -11.88
C LEU A 107 0.56 10.05 -11.23
N HIS A 108 1.20 11.07 -10.68
CA HIS A 108 2.50 10.95 -10.03
C HIS A 108 2.32 11.00 -8.50
N GLY A 109 2.89 10.01 -7.82
CA GLY A 109 2.91 9.91 -6.37
C GLY A 109 3.97 10.84 -5.78
N GLN A 110 3.55 11.66 -4.81
CA GLN A 110 4.43 12.58 -4.09
C GLN A 110 4.36 12.26 -2.59
N PRO A 111 5.51 12.07 -1.90
CA PRO A 111 5.52 11.82 -0.48
C PRO A 111 4.99 13.04 0.29
N MET A 112 4.06 12.78 1.20
CA MET A 112 3.39 13.79 2.02
C MET A 112 3.79 13.66 3.50
N GLY A 113 4.10 14.80 4.14
CA GLY A 113 4.46 14.86 5.56
C GLY A 113 5.94 14.65 5.86
N LEU A 114 6.33 14.97 7.09
CA LEU A 114 7.74 14.89 7.54
C LEU A 114 8.26 13.44 7.59
N GLY A 115 7.42 12.46 7.93
CA GLY A 115 7.80 11.04 7.97
C GLY A 115 8.17 10.50 6.59
N SER A 116 7.29 10.68 5.60
CA SER A 116 7.61 10.30 4.21
C SER A 116 8.83 11.05 3.67
N ARG A 117 8.95 12.36 3.93
CA ARG A 117 10.11 13.15 3.49
C ARG A 117 11.41 12.70 4.15
N ALA A 118 11.38 12.36 5.44
CA ALA A 118 12.55 11.88 6.16
C ALA A 118 13.04 10.53 5.59
N ARG A 119 12.13 9.61 5.26
CA ARG A 119 12.49 8.32 4.64
C ARG A 119 13.15 8.48 3.26
N HIS A 120 12.69 9.42 2.45
CA HIS A 120 13.29 9.70 1.14
C HIS A 120 14.59 10.54 1.23
N ALA A 121 14.79 11.30 2.32
CA ALA A 121 15.98 12.14 2.50
C ALA A 121 17.10 11.46 3.31
N PHE A 122 16.78 10.49 4.18
CA PHE A 122 17.73 9.85 5.10
C PHE A 122 17.87 8.35 4.83
N VAL A 123 18.50 8.00 3.71
CA VAL A 123 19.09 6.65 3.53
C VAL A 123 20.50 6.65 4.14
N VAL A 124 20.63 6.98 5.43
CA VAL A 124 21.89 6.86 6.17
C VAL A 124 21.71 5.84 7.29
N GLY A 125 22.18 4.62 7.04
CA GLY A 125 23.05 3.96 8.01
C GLY A 125 22.50 2.81 8.85
N ASN A 126 21.20 2.71 9.18
CA ASN A 126 20.73 1.62 10.04
C ASN A 126 19.36 1.08 9.61
N LEU A 127 19.31 -0.21 9.25
CA LEU A 127 18.07 -0.99 9.08
C LEU A 127 17.14 -0.88 10.32
N MET A 128 17.69 -0.63 11.51
CA MET A 128 16.93 -0.44 12.75
C MET A 128 16.21 0.92 12.83
N ASP A 129 16.79 1.99 12.26
CA ASP A 129 16.22 3.35 12.33
C ASP A 129 15.01 3.49 11.39
N ASN A 130 15.04 2.84 10.23
CA ASN A 130 13.89 2.83 9.31
C ASN A 130 12.69 2.06 9.88
N VAL A 131 12.93 0.96 10.59
CA VAL A 131 11.88 0.18 11.28
C VAL A 131 11.25 1.00 12.42
N LEU A 132 12.05 1.70 13.24
CA LEU A 132 11.53 2.58 14.28
C LEU A 132 10.75 3.76 13.69
N THR A 133 11.22 4.31 12.57
CA THR A 133 10.53 5.40 11.85
C THR A 133 9.18 4.93 11.29
N ASP A 134 9.08 3.70 10.76
CA ASP A 134 7.82 3.11 10.30
C ASP A 134 6.83 2.80 11.41
N VAL A 135 7.32 2.48 12.60
CA VAL A 135 6.47 2.23 13.77
C VAL A 135 5.93 3.54 14.33
N VAL A 136 6.72 4.63 14.30
CA VAL A 136 6.41 5.89 14.99
C VAL A 136 5.76 6.93 14.07
N LEU A 137 6.09 6.95 12.77
CA LEU A 137 5.62 7.98 11.85
C LEU A 137 4.62 7.44 10.83
N ALA A 138 3.59 8.25 10.56
CA ALA A 138 2.68 8.01 9.46
C ALA A 138 3.39 8.32 8.13
N HIS A 139 3.22 7.43 7.15
CA HIS A 139 3.79 7.59 5.81
C HIS A 139 2.67 7.77 4.81
N SER A 140 2.63 8.92 4.15
CA SER A 140 1.60 9.26 3.18
C SER A 140 2.20 9.48 1.79
N LEU A 141 1.46 9.04 0.78
CA LEU A 141 1.76 9.21 -0.64
C LEU A 141 0.51 9.73 -1.34
N ARG A 142 0.62 10.88 -2.00
CA ARG A 142 -0.48 11.49 -2.77
C ARG A 142 -0.22 11.38 -4.26
N TYR A 143 -1.10 10.70 -4.98
CA TYR A 143 -1.10 10.62 -6.43
C TYR A 143 -1.94 11.77 -7.00
N ARG A 144 -1.39 12.52 -7.95
CA ARG A 144 -2.12 13.58 -8.65
C ARG A 144 -1.62 13.79 -10.07
N SER A 145 -2.44 14.42 -10.90
CA SER A 145 -2.04 14.95 -12.21
C SER A 145 -2.71 16.30 -12.44
N ILE A 146 -2.41 16.95 -13.56
CA ILE A 146 -3.07 18.22 -13.94
C ILE A 146 -4.56 18.05 -14.25
N ILE A 147 -5.01 16.82 -14.56
CA ILE A 147 -6.39 16.51 -14.98
C ILE A 147 -7.18 15.70 -13.95
N SER A 148 -6.58 15.39 -12.79
CA SER A 148 -7.19 14.57 -11.73
C SER A 148 -6.62 14.93 -10.37
N GLU A 149 -7.51 15.28 -9.43
CA GLU A 149 -7.19 15.49 -8.01
C GLU A 149 -6.66 14.23 -7.31
N GLY A 150 -6.89 13.06 -7.91
CA GLY A 150 -6.20 11.84 -7.56
C GLY A 150 -6.69 11.20 -6.27
N PHE A 151 -5.75 10.64 -5.51
CA PHE A 151 -6.02 9.99 -4.24
C PHE A 151 -4.77 10.04 -3.35
N GLU A 152 -4.98 9.87 -2.06
CA GLU A 152 -3.92 9.70 -1.08
C GLU A 152 -4.05 8.35 -0.38
N LEU A 153 -2.91 7.72 -0.12
CA LEU A 153 -2.80 6.58 0.78
C LEU A 153 -1.87 6.94 1.93
N THR A 154 -2.22 6.51 3.14
CA THR A 154 -1.45 6.78 4.34
C THR A 154 -1.32 5.50 5.15
N ARG A 155 -0.08 5.02 5.33
CA ARG A 155 0.24 3.98 6.31
C ARG A 155 0.17 4.59 7.71
N ARG A 156 -0.69 4.04 8.56
CA ARG A 156 -0.77 4.44 9.97
C ARG A 156 0.47 3.96 10.73
N PRO A 157 0.89 4.69 11.79
CA PRO A 157 1.90 4.20 12.72
C PRO A 157 1.46 2.88 13.38
N GLY A 158 2.44 2.08 13.76
CA GLY A 158 2.24 0.83 14.48
C GLY A 158 2.81 -0.41 13.78
N VAL A 159 2.72 -1.53 14.50
CA VAL A 159 3.28 -2.83 14.10
C VAL A 159 2.44 -3.53 13.04
N ASN A 160 1.14 -3.24 12.99
CA ASN A 160 0.24 -3.82 12.00
C ASN A 160 0.15 -2.91 10.78
N SER A 161 0.28 -3.48 9.58
CA SER A 161 0.07 -2.78 8.33
C SER A 161 -1.40 -2.36 8.19
N ARG A 162 -1.66 -1.09 8.51
CA ARG A 162 -2.96 -0.45 8.38
C ARG A 162 -2.83 0.80 7.52
N TYR A 163 -3.71 0.91 6.55
CA TYR A 163 -3.72 2.01 5.60
C TYR A 163 -5.04 2.76 5.66
N ASP A 164 -4.97 4.08 5.56
CA ASP A 164 -6.11 4.92 5.21
C ASP A 164 -5.98 5.37 3.76
N VAL A 165 -7.08 5.34 3.04
CA VAL A 165 -7.16 5.80 1.67
C VAL A 165 -8.25 6.85 1.56
N ARG A 166 -7.93 7.95 0.87
CA ARG A 166 -8.92 8.96 0.46
C ARG A 166 -8.80 9.19 -1.03
N VAL A 167 -9.92 9.07 -1.72
CA VAL A 167 -10.05 9.24 -3.17
C VAL A 167 -10.74 10.57 -3.42
N HIS A 168 -10.05 11.47 -4.11
CA HIS A 168 -10.55 12.82 -4.44
C HIS A 168 -11.19 12.86 -5.83
N ASP A 169 -10.75 12.01 -6.76
CA ASP A 169 -11.37 11.86 -8.08
C ASP A 169 -12.28 10.61 -8.13
N PRO A 170 -13.61 10.77 -8.27
CA PRO A 170 -14.54 9.64 -8.27
C PRO A 170 -14.34 8.67 -9.44
N ARG A 171 -13.67 9.08 -10.52
CA ARG A 171 -13.39 8.24 -11.70
C ARG A 171 -12.31 7.19 -11.43
N ILE A 172 -11.55 7.32 -10.34
CA ILE A 172 -10.46 6.41 -10.00
C ILE A 172 -11.00 5.06 -9.55
N ASN A 173 -10.47 3.99 -10.15
CA ASN A 173 -10.87 2.64 -9.85
C ASN A 173 -10.25 2.18 -8.52
N ARG A 174 -11.12 1.81 -7.56
CA ARG A 174 -10.69 1.38 -6.22
C ARG A 174 -9.89 0.08 -6.20
N LEU A 175 -10.07 -0.82 -7.17
CA LEU A 175 -9.21 -2.01 -7.29
C LEU A 175 -7.78 -1.63 -7.67
N LEU A 176 -7.61 -0.62 -8.52
CA LEU A 176 -6.29 -0.12 -8.87
C LEU A 176 -5.64 0.66 -7.71
N VAL A 177 -6.45 1.36 -6.89
CA VAL A 177 -5.95 1.96 -5.64
C VAL A 177 -5.47 0.88 -4.66
N LEU A 178 -6.19 -0.24 -4.55
CA LEU A 178 -5.74 -1.38 -3.74
C LEU A 178 -4.45 -2.00 -4.27
N SER A 179 -4.22 -2.00 -5.59
CA SER A 179 -2.93 -2.36 -6.19
C SER A 179 -1.83 -1.40 -5.75
N ALA A 180 -2.09 -0.08 -5.71
CA ALA A 180 -1.12 0.90 -5.20
C ALA A 180 -0.79 0.70 -3.72
N VAL A 181 -1.79 0.42 -2.88
CA VAL A 181 -1.58 0.04 -1.47
C VAL A 181 -0.74 -1.24 -1.39
N SER A 182 -1.00 -2.21 -2.26
CA SER A 182 -0.27 -3.47 -2.28
C SER A 182 1.18 -3.33 -2.67
N TYR A 183 1.45 -2.50 -3.67
CA TYR A 183 2.82 -2.20 -4.06
C TYR A 183 3.54 -1.43 -2.95
N PHE A 184 2.88 -0.45 -2.35
CA PHE A 184 3.47 0.31 -1.27
C PHE A 184 3.80 -0.58 -0.07
N GLU A 185 2.91 -1.52 0.29
CA GLU A 185 3.20 -2.54 1.32
C GLU A 185 4.34 -3.47 0.92
N SER A 186 4.49 -3.88 -0.34
CA SER A 186 5.60 -4.76 -0.72
C SER A 186 6.96 -4.06 -0.68
N GLU A 187 7.00 -2.76 -1.00
CA GLU A 187 8.25 -1.99 -0.97
C GLU A 187 8.58 -1.44 0.42
N HIS A 188 7.56 -1.17 1.24
CA HIS A 188 7.72 -0.44 2.51
C HIS A 188 7.09 -1.09 3.74
N GLY A 189 6.30 -2.16 3.57
CA GLY A 189 5.54 -2.80 4.65
C GLY A 189 6.33 -3.77 5.51
N ASP A 190 7.53 -4.17 5.08
CA ASP A 190 8.37 -5.16 5.78
C ASP A 190 9.15 -4.54 6.96
N ALA A 191 8.39 -4.12 7.96
CA ALA A 191 8.79 -4.27 9.34
C ALA A 191 7.99 -5.43 9.94
N ASP A 192 8.18 -6.66 9.45
CA ASP A 192 7.63 -7.84 10.14
C ASP A 192 8.39 -8.02 11.46
N VAL A 193 7.94 -7.31 12.49
CA VAL A 193 8.52 -7.28 13.84
C VAL A 193 8.55 -8.68 14.47
N ARG A 194 7.81 -9.67 13.93
CA ARG A 194 7.92 -11.08 14.37
C ARG A 194 9.28 -11.70 14.07
N LYS A 195 10.03 -11.17 13.10
CA LYS A 195 11.45 -11.52 12.89
C LYS A 195 12.41 -10.73 13.80
N ILE A 196 11.95 -9.65 14.43
CA ILE A 196 12.75 -8.68 15.20
C ILE A 196 12.51 -8.80 16.73
N LEU A 197 11.40 -9.37 17.18
CA LEU A 197 11.09 -9.60 18.59
C LEU A 197 12.16 -10.41 19.36
N PRO A 198 12.89 -11.38 18.75
CA PRO A 198 14.02 -12.02 19.43
C PRO A 198 15.18 -11.07 19.73
N SER A 199 15.34 -9.95 18.98
CA SER A 199 16.47 -9.03 19.15
C SER A 199 16.18 -7.82 20.05
N ILE A 200 14.91 -7.44 20.29
CA ILE A 200 14.57 -6.32 21.18
C ILE A 200 14.52 -6.74 22.66
N GLY A 201 14.20 -8.01 22.95
CA GLY A 201 14.22 -8.55 24.31
C GLY A 201 15.60 -8.51 25.00
N GLY A 202 16.68 -8.31 24.23
CA GLY A 202 18.03 -8.11 24.75
C GLY A 202 18.40 -6.65 25.09
N LEU A 203 17.63 -5.66 24.61
CA LEU A 203 17.92 -4.23 24.78
C LEU A 203 17.27 -3.61 26.03
N PHE A 204 16.33 -4.30 26.68
CA PHE A 204 15.70 -3.87 27.94
C PHE A 204 16.12 -4.71 29.16
N ARG A 205 17.23 -5.45 29.06
CA ARG A 205 17.95 -6.03 30.21
C ARG A 205 19.29 -5.30 30.38
N LEU A 206 19.22 -4.08 30.92
CA LEU A 206 20.29 -3.42 31.67
C LEU A 206 19.64 -2.66 32.82
#